data_AF-A0A2N6VJY2-F1
#
_entry.id   AF-A0A2N6VJY2-F1
#
_cell.length_a   1.000
_cell.length_b   1.000
_cell.length_c   1.000
_cell.angle_alpha   90.00
_cell.angle_beta   90.00
_cell.angle_gamma   90.00
#
_symmetry.space_group_name_H-M   'P 1'
#
loop_
_entity.id
_entity.type
_entity.pdbx_description
1 polymer ?
#
loop_
_entity_poly.entity_id
_entity_poly.type
_entity_poly.pdbx_seq_one_letter_code
_entity_poly.pdbx_strand_id
1 'polypeptide(L)'
;ALHGGANEAVMATLAEVGTADKAKEYIDNALANKQKIMGFGHRVYKNGDSRVPTMRAAFEDMVKVKGANELLDLYNTFEEEFVSRKGIYPNLD
;
A
#
# COMPACT_ATOMS: atom_id res chain seq x y z
N ALA A 1 0.65 11.74 -15.37
CA ALA A 1 2.02 11.35 -15.74
C ALA A 1 2.27 9.93 -15.23
N LEU A 2 2.83 9.03 -16.04
CA LEU A 2 3.02 7.61 -15.69
C LEU A 2 4.44 7.27 -15.20
N HIS A 3 5.20 8.28 -14.75
CA HIS A 3 6.59 8.08 -14.33
C HIS A 3 6.94 8.64 -12.95
N GLY A 4 6.06 9.47 -12.35
CA GLY A 4 6.18 9.95 -10.98
C GLY A 4 4.79 10.26 -10.44
N GLY A 5 4.51 9.90 -9.18
CA GLY A 5 3.23 10.15 -8.51
C GLY A 5 2.46 8.90 -8.07
N ALA A 6 2.98 7.69 -8.29
CA ALA A 6 2.37 6.47 -7.75
C ALA A 6 2.40 6.47 -6.22
N ASN A 7 3.53 6.85 -5.63
CA ASN A 7 3.72 7.01 -4.18
C ASN A 7 2.81 8.11 -3.59
N GLU A 8 2.67 9.24 -4.28
CA GLU A 8 1.73 10.30 -3.88
C GLU A 8 0.28 9.80 -3.90
N ALA A 9 -0.10 9.00 -4.91
CA ALA A 9 -1.42 8.39 -4.99
C ALA A 9 -1.65 7.34 -3.89
N VAL A 10 -0.61 6.58 -3.50
CA VAL A 10 -0.66 5.70 -2.33
C VAL A 10 -0.92 6.52 -1.07
N MET A 11 -0.17 7.59 -0.84
CA MET A 11 -0.38 8.44 0.33
C MET A 11 -1.77 9.09 0.36
N ALA A 12 -2.27 9.53 -0.80
CA ALA A 12 -3.64 10.06 -0.91
C ALA A 12 -4.69 8.98 -0.58
N THR A 13 -4.48 7.74 -1.04
CA THR A 13 -5.36 6.60 -0.74
C THR A 13 -5.36 6.29 0.76
N LEU A 14 -4.18 6.20 1.39
CA LEU A 14 -4.10 5.93 2.82
C LEU A 14 -4.74 7.06 3.64
N ALA A 15 -4.59 8.31 3.21
CA ALA A 15 -5.26 9.45 3.84
C ALA A 15 -6.80 9.39 3.69
N GLU A 16 -7.31 8.95 2.53
CA GLU A 16 -8.75 8.74 2.29
C GLU A 16 -9.31 7.62 3.17
N VAL A 17 -8.60 6.51 3.31
CA VAL A 17 -8.99 5.39 4.18
C VAL A 17 -8.96 5.82 5.65
N GLY A 18 -7.92 6.54 6.07
CA GLY A 18 -7.76 7.12 7.39
C GLY A 18 -7.27 6.13 8.45
N THR A 19 -8.00 5.03 8.69
CA THR A 19 -7.72 4.07 9.78
C THR A 19 -7.76 2.62 9.31
N ALA A 20 -7.00 1.75 9.95
CA ALA A 20 -6.81 0.35 9.54
C ALA A 20 -8.13 -0.44 9.43
N ASP A 21 -9.08 -0.20 10.34
CA ASP A 21 -10.40 -0.84 10.36
C ASP A 21 -11.26 -0.54 9.12
N LYS A 22 -10.98 0.57 8.42
CA LYS A 22 -11.67 0.96 7.17
C LYS A 22 -11.02 0.41 5.90
N ALA A 23 -9.80 -0.14 5.99
CA ALA A 23 -9.07 -0.62 4.81
C ALA A 23 -9.84 -1.72 4.06
N LYS A 24 -10.45 -2.64 4.80
CA LYS A 24 -11.23 -3.74 4.23
C LYS A 24 -12.41 -3.24 3.40
N GLU A 25 -13.21 -2.33 3.95
CA GLU A 25 -14.36 -1.76 3.24
C GLU A 25 -13.92 -0.97 2.00
N TYR A 26 -12.84 -0.20 2.11
CA TYR A 26 -12.27 0.52 0.97
C TYR A 26 -11.86 -0.44 -0.15
N ILE A 27 -11.14 -1.51 0.18
CA ILE A 27 -10.68 -2.52 -0.80
C ILE A 27 -11.88 -3.26 -1.41
N ASP A 28 -12.89 -3.62 -0.60
CA ASP A 28 -14.14 -4.23 -1.07
C ASP A 28 -14.78 -3.37 -2.18
N ASN A 29 -14.93 -2.06 -1.91
CA ASN A 29 -15.49 -1.10 -2.85
C ASN A 29 -14.62 -0.91 -4.10
N ALA A 30 -13.30 -0.76 -3.93
CA ALA A 30 -12.38 -0.56 -5.04
C ALA A 30 -12.39 -1.75 -6.00
N LEU A 31 -12.38 -2.97 -5.46
CA LEU A 31 -12.41 -4.20 -6.27
C LEU A 31 -13.76 -4.39 -6.97
N ALA A 32 -14.87 -4.12 -6.29
CA ALA A 32 -16.21 -4.19 -6.88
C ALA A 32 -16.36 -3.23 -8.08
N ASN A 33 -15.74 -2.04 -7.98
CA ASN A 33 -15.75 -1.02 -9.02
C ASN A 33 -14.60 -1.17 -10.04
N LYS A 34 -13.81 -2.24 -9.97
CA LYS A 34 -12.64 -2.49 -10.85
C LYS A 34 -11.64 -1.33 -10.86
N GLN A 35 -11.54 -0.60 -9.76
CA GLN A 35 -10.57 0.47 -9.59
C GLN A 35 -9.16 -0.12 -9.48
N LYS A 36 -8.19 0.61 -10.02
CA LYS A 36 -6.77 0.27 -9.84
C LYS A 36 -6.31 0.83 -8.51
N ILE A 37 -5.70 -0.02 -7.70
CA ILE A 37 -5.04 0.38 -6.47
C ILE A 37 -3.55 0.61 -6.79
N MET A 38 -3.09 1.84 -6.60
CA MET A 38 -1.69 2.22 -6.84
C MET A 38 -0.77 1.65 -5.75
N GLY A 39 0.53 1.56 -6.01
CA GLY A 39 1.51 0.95 -5.08
C GLY A 39 1.56 -0.58 -5.11
N PHE A 40 0.68 -1.23 -5.89
CA PHE A 40 0.66 -2.68 -6.02
C PHE A 40 0.91 -3.14 -7.46
N GLY A 41 1.65 -4.24 -7.56
CA GLY A 41 1.96 -4.91 -8.80
C GLY A 41 3.12 -4.27 -9.54
N HIS A 42 3.77 -5.08 -10.37
CA HIS A 42 4.93 -4.65 -11.13
C HIS A 42 4.92 -5.34 -12.50
N ARG A 43 5.32 -4.61 -13.56
CA ARG A 43 5.29 -5.16 -14.93
C ARG A 43 6.27 -6.32 -15.11
N VAL A 44 7.42 -6.23 -14.45
CA VAL A 44 8.53 -7.21 -14.50
C VAL A 44 8.46 -8.22 -13.35
N TYR A 45 8.62 -7.79 -12.09
CA TYR A 45 8.58 -8.67 -10.94
C TYR A 45 7.23 -9.41 -10.77
N LYS A 46 7.30 -10.72 -10.59
CA LYS A 46 6.12 -11.60 -10.44
C LYS A 46 5.84 -12.03 -9.00
N ASN A 47 6.88 -12.07 -8.16
CA ASN A 47 6.82 -12.60 -6.79
C ASN A 47 7.16 -11.53 -5.74
N GLY A 48 6.85 -10.27 -6.03
CA GLY A 48 7.23 -9.12 -5.20
C GLY A 48 8.41 -8.35 -5.76
N ASP A 49 8.40 -7.04 -5.51
CA ASP A 49 9.46 -6.11 -5.92
C ASP A 49 10.63 -6.18 -4.93
N SER A 50 11.83 -6.43 -5.43
CA SER A 50 13.04 -6.61 -4.60
C SER A 50 13.41 -5.36 -3.80
N ARG A 51 12.84 -4.19 -4.12
CA ARG A 51 13.11 -2.92 -3.45
C ARG A 51 12.22 -2.70 -2.22
N VAL A 52 11.07 -3.39 -2.15
CA VAL A 52 10.11 -3.26 -1.06
C VAL A 52 10.71 -3.56 0.32
N PRO A 53 11.50 -4.64 0.52
CA PRO A 53 12.07 -4.93 1.84
C PRO A 53 12.92 -3.78 2.39
N THR A 54 13.77 -3.17 1.56
CA THR A 54 14.61 -2.03 1.95
C THR A 54 13.77 -0.81 2.30
N MET A 55 12.76 -0.49 1.49
CA MET A 55 11.90 0.67 1.75
C MET A 55 10.99 0.47 2.96
N ARG A 56 10.50 -0.75 3.20
CA ARG A 56 9.72 -1.08 4.39
C ARG A 56 10.53 -0.86 5.66
N ALA A 57 11.79 -1.31 5.68
CA ALA A 57 12.67 -1.07 6.82
C ALA A 57 12.85 0.43 7.10
N ALA A 58 13.09 1.23 6.05
CA ALA A 58 13.19 2.69 6.18
C ALA A 58 11.87 3.33 6.66
N PHE A 59 10.73 2.85 6.18
CA PHE A 59 9.41 3.31 6.63
C PHE A 59 9.17 3.00 8.11
N GLU A 60 9.44 1.77 8.56
CA GLU A 60 9.29 1.37 9.96
C GLU A 60 10.21 2.17 10.89
N ASP A 61 11.43 2.49 10.47
CA ASP A 61 12.32 3.35 11.24
C ASP A 61 11.79 4.78 11.34
N MET A 62 11.22 5.33 10.27
CA MET A 62 10.57 6.63 10.29
C MET A 62 9.32 6.65 11.18
N VAL A 63 8.53 5.57 11.17
CA VAL A 63 7.37 5.39 12.06
C VAL A 63 7.80 5.46 13.52
N LYS A 64 8.88 4.77 13.91
CA LYS A 64 9.43 4.83 15.28
C LYS A 64 9.85 6.25 15.67
N VAL A 65 10.53 6.97 14.77
CA VAL A 65 10.99 8.35 15.00
C VAL A 65 9.82 9.32 15.13
N LYS A 66 8.76 9.13 14.36
CA LYS A 66 7.61 10.04 14.31
C LYS A 66 6.45 9.66 15.23
N GLY A 67 6.48 8.46 15.83
CA GLY A 67 5.36 7.92 16.60
C GLY A 67 4.12 7.61 15.75
N ALA A 68 4.30 7.28 14.48
CA ALA A 68 3.22 7.15 13.49
C ALA A 68 2.68 5.70 13.39
N ASN A 69 2.47 5.02 14.52
CA ASN A 69 2.08 3.61 14.53
C ASN A 69 0.75 3.34 13.80
N GLU A 70 -0.21 4.27 13.89
CA GLU A 70 -1.49 4.15 13.19
C GLU A 70 -1.34 4.08 11.66
N LEU A 71 -0.35 4.78 11.09
CA LEU A 71 -0.05 4.72 9.66
C LEU A 71 0.56 3.37 9.27
N LEU A 72 1.42 2.82 10.12
CA LEU A 72 2.00 1.49 9.91
C LEU A 72 0.92 0.40 9.99
N ASP A 73 0.04 0.48 10.99
CA ASP A 73 -1.08 -0.45 11.14
C ASP A 73 -2.01 -0.39 9.93
N LEU A 74 -2.37 0.83 9.48
CA LEU A 74 -3.16 1.03 8.27
C LEU A 74 -2.48 0.41 7.04
N TYR A 75 -1.21 0.70 6.81
CA TYR A 75 -0.47 0.16 5.66
C TYR A 75 -0.44 -1.37 5.69
N ASN A 76 -0.14 -1.98 6.84
CA ASN A 76 -0.05 -3.42 7.01
C ASN A 76 -1.39 -4.10 6.73
N THR A 77 -2.48 -3.60 7.30
CA THR A 77 -3.82 -4.15 7.06
C THR A 77 -4.23 -4.01 5.60
N PHE A 78 -3.94 -2.85 4.99
CA PHE A 78 -4.24 -2.60 3.58
C PHE A 78 -3.49 -3.56 2.65
N GLU A 79 -2.19 -3.77 2.90
CA GLU A 79 -1.36 -4.73 2.18
C GLU A 79 -1.91 -6.16 2.32
N GLU A 80 -2.17 -6.62 3.54
CA GLU A 80 -2.65 -7.98 3.82
C GLU A 80 -3.99 -8.26 3.12
N GLU A 81 -4.95 -7.34 3.24
CA GLU A 81 -6.25 -7.44 2.58
C GLU A 81 -6.10 -7.50 1.06
N PHE A 82 -5.28 -6.65 0.46
CA PHE A 82 -5.14 -6.64 -0.99
C PHE A 82 -4.39 -7.88 -1.52
N VAL A 83 -3.30 -8.26 -0.86
CA VAL A 83 -2.49 -9.43 -1.23
C VAL A 83 -3.31 -10.71 -1.11
N SER A 84 -4.05 -10.90 -0.01
CA SER A 84 -4.86 -12.11 0.20
C SER A 84 -5.95 -12.29 -0.87
N ARG A 85 -6.48 -11.19 -1.41
CA ARG A 85 -7.56 -11.20 -2.41
C ARG A 85 -7.07 -11.30 -3.85
N LYS A 86 -5.90 -10.73 -4.15
CA LYS A 86 -5.42 -10.55 -5.54
C LYS A 86 -4.14 -11.31 -5.85
N GLY A 87 -3.36 -11.69 -4.85
CA GLY A 87 -2.00 -12.21 -5.04
C GLY A 87 -1.07 -11.19 -5.71
N ILE A 88 -1.37 -9.90 -5.59
CA ILE A 88 -0.58 -8.80 -6.15
C ILE A 88 0.11 -8.11 -5.00
N TYR A 89 1.45 -8.11 -5.04
CA TYR A 89 2.30 -7.59 -3.97
C TYR A 89 2.62 -6.10 -4.17
N PRO A 90 2.99 -5.38 -3.10
CA PRO A 90 3.47 -4.01 -3.20
C PRO A 90 4.65 -3.88 -4.19
N ASN A 91 4.77 -2.71 -4.78
CA ASN A 91 5.97 -2.26 -5.48
C ASN A 91 6.70 -1.20 -4.64
N LEU A 92 7.76 -0.61 -5.20
CA LEU A 92 8.55 0.42 -4.49
C LEU A 92 7.74 1.63 -4.01
N ASP A 93 6.70 2.00 -4.75
CA ASP A 93 6.02 3.29 -4.63
C ASP A 93 5.10 3.40 -3.40
#